data_AF-A0A927VTK7-F1
#
_entry.id   AF-A0A927VTK7-F1
#
_cell.length_a   1.000
_cell.length_b   1.000
_cell.length_c   1.000
_cell.angle_alpha   90.00
_cell.angle_beta   90.00
_cell.angle_gamma   90.00
#
_symmetry.space_group_name_H-M   'P 1'
#
loop_
_entity.id
_entity.type
_entity.pdbx_description
1 polymer ?
#
loop_
_entity_poly.entity_id
_entity_poly.type
_entity_poly.pdbx_seq_one_letter_code
_entity_poly.pdbx_strand_id
1 'polypeptide(L)'
;MNTYIATFFMHFGSIRFERLCKSKGLEARTMPVPRSLSSSCGTCVRYSAPEPLFDPAHDEMEQMVICNDDGSYTQIYKAKNL
;
A
#
# COMPACT_ATOMS: atom_id res chain seq x y z
N MET A 1 -2.36 -16.22 -1.69
CA MET A 1 -2.70 -14.78 -1.60
C MET A 1 -1.67 -14.15 -0.70
N ASN A 2 -1.06 -13.07 -1.15
CA ASN A 2 0.03 -12.40 -0.47
C ASN A 2 -0.54 -11.15 0.20
N THR A 3 0.07 -10.75 1.33
CA THR A 3 -0.30 -9.51 2.02
C THR A 3 0.64 -8.41 1.57
N TYR A 4 0.08 -7.27 1.19
CA TYR A 4 0.81 -6.09 0.77
C TYR A 4 0.50 -4.90 1.67
N ILE A 5 1.44 -3.97 1.77
CA ILE A 5 1.24 -2.65 2.36
C ILE A 5 1.65 -1.60 1.32
N ALA A 6 0.73 -0.69 1.01
CA ALA A 6 0.98 0.48 0.18
C ALA A 6 0.98 1.74 1.04
N THR A 7 2.01 2.57 0.91
CA THR A 7 2.09 3.90 1.52
C THR A 7 1.88 4.99 0.47
N PHE A 8 1.54 6.20 0.91
CA PHE A 8 1.08 7.27 0.02
C PHE A 8 1.65 8.62 0.44
N PHE A 9 1.85 9.50 -0.53
CA PHE A 9 2.24 10.88 -0.26
C PHE A 9 1.09 11.66 0.41
N MET A 10 -0.15 11.33 0.06
CA MET A 10 -1.36 12.00 0.55
C MET A 10 -2.35 11.00 1.15
N HIS A 11 -3.04 11.42 2.22
CA HIS A 11 -4.05 10.59 2.89
C HIS A 11 -5.20 10.22 1.95
N PHE A 12 -5.57 11.13 1.04
CA PHE A 12 -6.63 10.88 0.07
C PHE A 12 -6.31 9.73 -0.89
N GLY A 13 -5.06 9.62 -1.34
CA GLY A 13 -4.56 8.48 -2.12
C GLY A 13 -4.78 7.15 -1.41
N SER A 14 -4.55 7.09 -0.08
CA SER A 14 -4.79 5.87 0.69
C SER A 14 -6.28 5.44 0.70
N ILE A 15 -7.20 6.40 0.87
CA ILE A 15 -8.65 6.13 0.87
C ILE A 15 -9.12 5.65 -0.52
N ARG A 16 -8.64 6.30 -1.58
CA ARG A 16 -8.97 5.90 -2.96
C ARG A 16 -8.44 4.51 -3.28
N PHE A 17 -7.21 4.22 -2.91
CA PHE A 17 -6.60 2.92 -3.14
C PHE A 17 -7.34 1.80 -2.38
N GLU A 18 -7.76 2.04 -1.13
CA GLU A 18 -8.61 1.09 -0.40
C GLU A 18 -9.91 0.80 -1.16
N ARG A 19 -10.57 1.83 -1.71
CA ARG A 19 -11.79 1.66 -2.52
C ARG A 19 -11.52 0.90 -3.81
N LEU A 20 -10.39 1.15 -4.47
CA LEU A 20 -9.96 0.42 -5.67
C LEU A 20 -9.78 -1.08 -5.36
N CYS A 21 -9.08 -1.41 -4.26
CA CYS A 21 -8.91 -2.79 -3.82
C CYS A 21 -10.27 -3.47 -3.57
N LYS A 22 -11.16 -2.81 -2.80
CA LYS A 22 -12.50 -3.34 -2.51
C LYS A 22 -13.36 -3.51 -3.76
N SER A 23 -13.27 -2.59 -4.71
CA SER A 23 -13.96 -2.70 -6.01
C SER A 23 -13.49 -3.89 -6.84
N LYS A 24 -12.28 -4.40 -6.59
CA LYS A 24 -11.73 -5.62 -7.21
C LYS A 24 -12.00 -6.87 -6.37
N GLY A 25 -12.81 -6.78 -5.32
CA GLY A 25 -13.12 -7.89 -4.42
C GLY A 25 -11.96 -8.27 -3.48
N LEU A 26 -10.96 -7.40 -3.34
CA LEU A 26 -9.82 -7.65 -2.47
C LEU A 26 -10.12 -7.19 -1.03
N GLU A 27 -9.65 -7.98 -0.07
CA GLU A 27 -9.66 -7.56 1.33
C GLU A 27 -8.63 -6.44 1.52
N ALA A 28 -9.10 -5.25 1.89
CA ALA A 28 -8.25 -4.08 2.08
C ALA A 28 -8.76 -3.20 3.22
N ARG A 29 -7.83 -2.63 3.99
CA ARG A 29 -8.12 -1.68 5.05
C ARG A 29 -7.05 -0.61 5.16
N THR A 30 -7.48 0.60 5.45
CA THR A 30 -6.60 1.70 5.83
C THR A 30 -6.17 1.54 7.29
N MET A 31 -4.89 1.77 7.59
CA MET A 31 -4.33 1.71 8.95
C MET A 31 -3.10 2.62 9.11
N PRO A 32 -2.67 2.95 10.34
CA PRO A 32 -1.41 3.63 10.57
C PRO A 32 -0.22 2.85 9.99
N VAL A 33 0.77 3.56 9.49
CA VAL A 33 1.97 2.95 8.88
C VAL A 33 2.76 2.16 9.94
N PRO A 34 3.17 0.91 9.66
CA PRO A 34 4.03 0.15 10.57
C PRO A 34 5.32 0.90 10.90
N ARG A 35 5.80 0.80 12.14
CA ARG A 35 6.98 1.52 12.63
C ARG A 35 8.25 1.26 11.80
N SER A 36 8.37 0.08 11.18
CA SER A 36 9.50 -0.30 10.33
C SER A 36 9.41 0.28 8.91
N LEU A 37 8.30 0.95 8.57
CA LEU A 37 8.07 1.60 7.29
C LEU A 37 7.93 3.12 7.50
N SER A 38 8.03 3.87 6.42
CA SER A 38 7.83 5.32 6.42
C SER A 38 6.84 5.72 5.33
N SER A 39 6.12 6.81 5.57
CA SER A 39 5.08 7.36 4.69
C SER A 39 4.96 8.85 4.96
N SER A 40 4.80 9.68 3.92
CA SER A 40 4.59 11.11 4.10
C SER A 40 3.29 11.46 4.82
N CYS A 41 2.21 10.68 4.61
CA CYS A 41 0.90 10.96 5.21
C CYS A 41 0.59 10.15 6.50
N GLY A 42 1.53 9.32 6.97
CA GLY A 42 1.37 8.48 8.17
C GLY A 42 0.31 7.36 8.06
N THR A 43 -0.36 7.25 6.91
CA THR A 43 -1.41 6.27 6.64
C THR A 43 -0.99 5.31 5.52
N CYS A 44 -1.33 4.04 5.64
CA CYS A 44 -1.11 3.02 4.62
C CYS A 44 -2.36 2.18 4.39
N VAL A 45 -2.40 1.46 3.27
CA VAL A 45 -3.41 0.43 3.01
C VAL A 45 -2.76 -0.93 3.09
N ARG A 46 -3.29 -1.80 3.96
CA ARG A 46 -2.96 -3.22 3.99
C ARG A 46 -4.01 -3.98 3.19
N TYR A 47 -3.58 -4.80 2.23
CA TYR A 47 -4.49 -5.58 1.39
C TYR A 47 -3.95 -6.95 1.02
N SER A 48 -4.85 -7.88 0.69
CA SER A 48 -4.53 -9.25 0.26
C SER A 48 -4.84 -9.45 -1.22
N ALA A 49 -3.85 -9.87 -2.01
CA ALA A 49 -4.00 -10.08 -3.45
C ALA A 49 -3.06 -11.19 -3.96
N PRO A 50 -3.34 -11.82 -5.12
CA PRO A 50 -2.37 -12.71 -5.77
C PRO A 50 -1.13 -11.95 -6.26
N GLU A 51 -1.32 -10.74 -6.79
CA GLU A 51 -0.29 -9.89 -7.37
C GLU A 51 -0.39 -8.46 -6.82
N PRO A 52 0.72 -7.68 -6.83
CA PRO A 52 0.69 -6.28 -6.39
C PRO A 52 -0.24 -5.45 -7.28
N LEU A 53 -1.01 -4.58 -6.65
CA LEU A 53 -1.96 -3.71 -7.32
C LEU A 53 -1.43 -2.28 -7.39
N PHE A 54 -1.36 -1.74 -8.60
CA PHE A 54 -1.06 -0.32 -8.82
C PHE A 54 -2.32 0.42 -9.26
N ASP A 55 -2.45 1.68 -8.84
CA ASP A 55 -3.49 2.58 -9.36
C ASP A 55 -2.94 3.30 -10.59
N PRO A 56 -3.34 2.93 -11.81
CA PRO A 56 -2.82 3.55 -13.03
C PRO A 56 -3.30 5.00 -13.21
N ALA A 57 -4.30 5.44 -12.42
CA ALA A 57 -4.86 6.78 -12.56
C ALA A 57 -4.09 7.84 -11.75
N HIS A 58 -3.29 7.46 -10.75
CA HIS A 58 -2.69 8.40 -9.80
C HIS A 58 -1.31 7.95 -9.32
N ASP A 59 -0.34 8.87 -9.39
CA ASP A 59 1.02 8.71 -8.86
C ASP A 59 1.11 9.13 -7.39
N GLU A 60 0.12 8.74 -6.58
CA GLU A 60 0.06 9.09 -5.15
C GLU A 60 0.76 8.04 -4.26
N MET A 61 1.06 6.87 -4.82
CA MET A 61 1.70 5.78 -4.10
C MET A 61 3.19 6.07 -3.89
N GLU A 62 3.62 6.08 -2.64
CA GLU A 62 5.00 6.38 -2.28
C GLU A 62 5.86 5.10 -2.25
N GLN A 63 5.32 4.01 -1.70
CA GLN A 63 6.03 2.73 -1.57
C GLN A 63 5.03 1.58 -1.55
N MET A 64 5.44 0.43 -2.08
CA MET A 64 4.74 -0.84 -1.90
C MET A 64 5.70 -1.91 -1.39
N VAL A 65 5.26 -2.64 -0.37
CA VAL A 65 5.98 -3.78 0.19
C VAL A 65 5.07 -5.00 0.27
N ILE A 66 5.66 -6.18 0.18
CA ILE A 66 5.03 -7.44 0.57
C ILE A 66 5.41 -7.76 2.02
N CYS A 67 4.45 -8.29 2.79
CA CYS A 67 4.68 -8.82 4.13
C CYS A 67 5.08 -10.29 4.02
N ASN A 68 6.26 -10.63 4.52
CA ASN A 68 6.75 -12.01 4.60
C ASN A 68 6.24 -12.70 5.88
N ASP A 69 6.26 -14.03 5.91
CA ASP A 69 5.80 -14.83 7.05
C ASP A 69 6.61 -14.59 8.34
N ASP A 70 7.88 -14.16 8.21
CA ASP A 70 8.74 -13.81 9.36
C ASP A 70 8.43 -12.43 9.96
N GLY A 71 7.50 -11.68 9.36
CA GLY A 71 7.15 -10.32 9.76
C GLY A 71 8.02 -9.23 9.14
N SER A 72 9.03 -9.58 8.34
CA SER A 72 9.78 -8.64 7.52
C SER A 72 8.96 -8.12 6.34
N TYR A 73 9.43 -7.01 5.75
CA TYR A 73 8.84 -6.41 4.56
C TYR A 73 9.86 -6.42 3.42
N THR A 74 9.44 -6.86 2.24
CA THR A 74 10.25 -6.75 1.02
C THR A 74 9.67 -5.66 0.13
N GLN A 75 10.49 -4.66 -0.21
CA GLN A 75 10.08 -3.57 -1.08
C GLN A 75 9.92 -4.06 -2.53
N ILE A 76 8.75 -3.80 -3.09
CA ILE A 76 8.41 -4.12 -4.50
C ILE A 76 8.48 -2.85 -5.34
N TYR A 77 8.09 -1.71 -4.77
CA TYR A 77 8.07 -0.43 -5.45
C TYR A 77 8.40 0.69 -4.48
N LYS A 78 9.06 1.73 -4.99
CA LYS A 78 9.26 3.02 -4.33
C LYS A 78 9.28 4.12 -5.38
N ALA A 79 8.45 5.13 -5.20
CA ALA A 79 8.49 6.32 -6.02
C ALA A 79 9.87 6.96 -5.89
N LYS A 80 10.44 7.43 -7.00
CA LYS A 80 11.63 8.29 -6.94
C LYS A 80 11.17 9.58 -6.28
N ASN A 81 11.82 9.98 -5.18
CA ASN A 81 11.55 11.28 -4.56
C ASN A 81 11.50 12.35 -5.66
N LEU A 82 10.38 13.07 -5.75
CA LEU A 82 10.25 14.29 -6.55
C LEU A 82 11.28 15.33 -6.12
#